data_AF-A0A1C6HI52-F1
#
_entry.id   AF-A0A1C6HI52-F1
#
_cell.length_a   1.000
_cell.length_b   1.000
_cell.length_c   1.000
_cell.angle_alpha   90.00
_cell.angle_beta   90.00
_cell.angle_gamma   90.00
#
_symmetry.space_group_name_H-M   'P 1'
#
loop_
_entity.id
_entity.type
_entity.pdbx_description
1 polymer ?
#
loop_
_entity_poly.entity_id
_entity_poly.type
_entity_poly.pdbx_seq_one_letter_code
_entity_poly.pdbx_strand_id
1 'polypeptide(L)'
;MSELIQEGKITHWGLSEATEETIRRAHAVCPVTAIQNRYSMMARWYEALFPVLEELGIGYVAFSPMANGFLSGKYGKDTMFGGHEDYRSVMPQYQPENIERNRELLELLQNTAKEKNATSAQISLAWMLCKKPYLVPIPGTRRPERL
;
A
#
# COMPACT_ATOMS: atom_id res chain seq x y z
N MET A 1 -12.09 -22.46 -3.26
CA MET A 1 -12.70 -21.12 -3.44
C MET A 1 -14.01 -21.20 -4.23
N SER A 2 -14.01 -21.77 -5.44
CA SER A 2 -15.25 -21.90 -6.25
C SER A 2 -16.39 -22.59 -5.49
N GLU A 3 -16.13 -23.72 -4.82
CA GLU A 3 -17.14 -24.41 -4.00
C GLU A 3 -17.72 -23.50 -2.90
N LEU A 4 -16.88 -22.73 -2.19
CA LEU A 4 -17.34 -21.80 -1.15
C LEU A 4 -18.20 -20.67 -1.71
N ILE A 5 -17.96 -20.26 -2.96
CA ILE A 5 -18.80 -19.29 -3.67
C ILE A 5 -20.14 -19.94 -4.05
N GLN A 6 -20.11 -21.15 -4.60
CA GLN A 6 -21.31 -21.90 -4.99
C GLN A 6 -22.21 -22.21 -3.78
N GLU A 7 -21.61 -22.54 -2.64
CA GLU A 7 -22.30 -22.73 -1.36
C GLU A 7 -22.80 -21.42 -0.74
N GLY A 8 -22.45 -20.27 -1.31
CA GLY A 8 -22.86 -18.95 -0.79
C GLY A 8 -22.13 -18.51 0.49
N LYS A 9 -21.04 -19.17 0.87
CA LYS A 9 -20.26 -18.85 2.08
C LYS A 9 -19.40 -17.61 1.92
N ILE A 10 -18.95 -17.34 0.71
CA ILE A 10 -18.21 -16.13 0.34
C ILE A 10 -18.74 -15.58 -0.98
N THR A 11 -18.67 -14.27 -1.18
CA THR A 11 -19.08 -13.65 -2.45
C THR A 11 -17.93 -13.53 -3.45
N HIS A 12 -16.71 -13.36 -2.94
CA HIS A 12 -15.50 -13.10 -3.73
C HIS A 12 -14.28 -13.69 -3.03
N TRP A 13 -13.18 -13.80 -3.76
CA TRP A 13 -11.91 -14.23 -3.21
C TRP A 13 -10.74 -13.48 -3.86
N GLY A 14 -9.59 -13.48 -3.19
CA GLY A 14 -8.39 -12.81 -3.66
C GLY A 14 -7.12 -13.52 -3.26
N LEU A 15 -6.01 -13.01 -3.76
CA LEU A 15 -4.66 -13.49 -3.45
C LEU A 15 -3.88 -12.39 -2.72
N SER A 16 -2.83 -12.76 -2.00
CA SER A 16 -1.91 -11.80 -1.38
C SER A 16 -0.47 -12.12 -1.72
N GLU A 17 0.35 -11.09 -1.89
CA GLU A 17 1.75 -11.18 -2.33
C GLU A 17 1.90 -12.02 -3.61
N ALA A 18 0.96 -11.83 -4.55
CA ALA A 18 0.83 -12.64 -5.75
C ALA A 18 1.74 -12.14 -6.88
N THR A 19 2.24 -13.07 -7.69
CA THR A 19 2.96 -12.82 -8.95
C THR A 19 2.02 -13.00 -10.13
N GLU A 20 2.41 -12.51 -11.32
CA GLU A 20 1.61 -12.70 -12.54
C GLU A 20 1.33 -14.17 -12.83
N GLU A 21 2.33 -15.05 -12.67
CA GLU A 21 2.16 -16.49 -12.88
C GLU A 21 1.08 -17.07 -11.96
N THR A 22 1.14 -16.76 -10.66
CA THR A 22 0.16 -17.23 -9.68
C THR A 22 -1.23 -16.68 -10.00
N ILE A 23 -1.34 -15.40 -10.39
CA ILE A 23 -2.61 -14.77 -10.76
C ILE A 23 -3.25 -15.51 -11.93
N ARG A 24 -2.51 -15.72 -13.03
CA ARG A 24 -3.04 -16.37 -14.24
C ARG A 24 -3.49 -17.80 -13.96
N ARG A 25 -2.67 -18.58 -13.24
CA ARG A 25 -2.99 -19.96 -12.86
C ARG A 25 -4.24 -20.05 -11.99
N ALA A 26 -4.35 -19.18 -11.00
CA ALA A 26 -5.50 -19.12 -10.11
C ALA A 26 -6.78 -18.70 -10.86
N HIS A 27 -6.69 -17.62 -11.63
CA HIS A 27 -7.83 -17.02 -12.34
C HIS A 27 -8.42 -17.98 -13.38
N ALA A 28 -7.60 -18.82 -14.02
CA ALA A 28 -8.06 -19.85 -14.96
C ALA A 28 -8.94 -20.94 -14.31
N VAL A 29 -8.78 -21.19 -13.00
CA VAL A 29 -9.56 -22.20 -12.25
C VAL A 29 -10.78 -21.57 -11.58
N CYS A 30 -10.60 -20.40 -10.98
CA CYS A 30 -11.66 -19.65 -10.32
C CYS A 30 -11.32 -18.16 -10.47
N PRO A 31 -12.18 -17.33 -11.08
CA PRO A 31 -11.86 -15.93 -11.30
C PRO A 31 -11.45 -15.21 -10.01
N VAL A 32 -10.22 -14.69 -9.98
CA VAL A 32 -9.68 -13.91 -8.86
C VAL A 32 -10.30 -12.53 -8.89
N THR A 33 -10.84 -12.05 -7.77
CA THR A 33 -11.49 -10.72 -7.71
C THR A 33 -10.50 -9.60 -7.43
N ALA A 34 -9.54 -9.83 -6.54
CA ALA A 34 -8.54 -8.83 -6.17
C ALA A 34 -7.22 -9.47 -5.74
N ILE A 35 -6.12 -8.74 -5.89
CA ILE A 35 -4.86 -9.03 -5.21
C ILE A 35 -4.63 -8.04 -4.07
N GLN A 36 -3.92 -8.47 -3.02
CA GLN A 36 -3.43 -7.61 -1.95
C GLN A 36 -1.92 -7.70 -1.87
N ASN A 37 -1.25 -6.76 -2.53
CA ASN A 37 0.21 -6.66 -2.59
C ASN A 37 0.66 -5.32 -2.02
N ARG A 38 1.92 -5.25 -1.56
CA ARG A 38 2.51 -3.98 -1.11
C ARG A 38 2.51 -2.95 -2.23
N TYR A 39 2.07 -1.72 -1.95
CA TYR A 39 2.20 -0.60 -2.88
C TYR A 39 2.26 0.73 -2.15
N SER A 40 3.21 1.59 -2.49
CA SER A 40 3.35 2.97 -1.98
C SER A 40 4.27 3.78 -2.89
N MET A 41 4.48 5.07 -2.60
CA MET A 41 5.49 5.85 -3.31
C MET A 41 6.91 5.24 -3.23
N MET A 42 7.19 4.46 -2.19
CA MET A 42 8.49 3.80 -1.97
C MET A 42 8.52 2.33 -2.42
N ALA A 43 7.37 1.76 -2.79
CA ALA A 43 7.24 0.34 -3.13
C ALA A 43 6.37 0.18 -4.36
N ARG A 44 7.02 0.08 -5.54
CA ARG A 44 6.35 0.13 -6.85
C ARG A 44 6.67 -1.06 -7.76
N TRP A 45 7.35 -2.08 -7.24
CA TRP A 45 7.78 -3.24 -8.03
C TRP A 45 6.62 -4.07 -8.60
N TYR A 46 5.43 -3.99 -7.99
CA TYR A 46 4.22 -4.65 -8.50
C TYR A 46 3.44 -3.82 -9.54
N GLU A 47 3.91 -2.63 -9.96
CA GLU A 47 3.30 -1.90 -11.10
C GLU A 47 3.35 -2.72 -12.39
N ALA A 48 4.33 -3.64 -12.51
CA ALA A 48 4.41 -4.60 -13.61
C ALA A 48 3.18 -5.52 -13.71
N LEU A 49 2.39 -5.68 -12.64
CA LEU A 49 1.15 -6.45 -12.66
C LEU A 49 -0.04 -5.66 -13.25
N PHE A 50 0.04 -4.34 -13.38
CA PHE A 50 -1.11 -3.54 -13.84
C PHE A 50 -1.70 -4.02 -15.19
N PRO A 51 -0.91 -4.39 -16.21
CA PRO A 51 -1.46 -4.91 -17.46
C PRO A 51 -2.30 -6.18 -17.28
N VAL A 52 -1.82 -7.17 -16.50
CA VAL A 52 -2.56 -8.42 -16.29
C VAL A 52 -3.80 -8.21 -15.42
N LEU A 53 -3.76 -7.28 -14.47
CA LEU A 53 -4.93 -6.94 -13.66
C LEU A 53 -6.01 -6.26 -14.50
N GLU A 54 -5.63 -5.39 -15.44
CA GLU A 54 -6.54 -4.77 -16.40
C GLU A 54 -7.14 -5.79 -17.36
N GLU A 55 -6.30 -6.66 -17.93
CA GLU A 55 -6.69 -7.76 -18.81
C GLU A 55 -7.75 -8.67 -18.15
N LEU A 56 -7.55 -9.03 -16.89
CA LEU A 56 -8.39 -9.98 -16.16
C LEU A 56 -9.49 -9.32 -15.30
N GLY A 57 -9.58 -7.97 -15.30
CA GLY A 57 -10.56 -7.23 -14.50
C GLY A 57 -10.39 -7.40 -12.98
N ILE A 58 -9.16 -7.47 -12.49
CA ILE A 58 -8.82 -7.76 -11.08
C ILE A 58 -8.51 -6.45 -10.33
N GLY A 59 -9.08 -6.29 -9.13
CA GLY A 59 -8.78 -5.16 -8.24
C GLY A 59 -7.40 -5.23 -7.59
N TYR A 60 -6.84 -4.07 -7.21
CA TYR A 60 -5.58 -3.98 -6.48
C TYR A 60 -5.82 -3.38 -5.09
N VAL A 61 -5.65 -4.18 -4.03
CA VAL A 61 -5.69 -3.70 -2.65
C VAL A 61 -4.26 -3.38 -2.19
N ALA A 62 -3.95 -2.10 -2.00
CA ALA A 62 -2.61 -1.65 -1.67
C ALA A 62 -2.30 -1.77 -0.19
N PHE A 63 -1.49 -2.77 0.16
CA PHE A 63 -0.95 -2.98 1.50
C PHE A 63 0.23 -2.05 1.81
N SER A 64 0.33 -1.63 3.09
CA SER A 64 1.28 -0.64 3.61
C SER A 64 1.36 0.66 2.76
N PRO A 65 0.21 1.32 2.50
CA PRO A 65 0.15 2.41 1.53
C PRO A 65 0.95 3.66 1.95
N MET A 66 1.22 3.80 3.26
CA MET A 66 2.02 4.88 3.84
C MET A 66 3.43 4.44 4.28
N ALA A 67 3.92 3.29 3.82
CA ALA A 67 5.21 2.73 4.20
C ALA A 67 5.43 2.70 5.73
N ASN A 68 4.50 2.06 6.44
CA ASN A 68 4.50 1.97 7.91
C ASN A 68 4.44 3.33 8.64
N GLY A 69 3.92 4.36 7.96
CA GLY A 69 3.76 5.71 8.48
C GLY A 69 4.90 6.65 8.08
N PHE A 70 5.92 6.18 7.36
CA PHE A 70 7.03 7.00 6.88
C PHE A 70 6.53 8.14 6.00
N LEU A 71 5.61 7.85 5.06
CA LEU A 71 5.05 8.84 4.12
C LEU A 71 4.07 9.83 4.78
N SER A 72 3.81 9.69 6.09
CA SER A 72 3.08 10.73 6.84
C SER A 72 3.95 11.93 7.22
N GLY A 73 5.27 11.81 7.11
CA GLY A 73 6.23 12.85 7.50
C GLY A 73 6.28 13.12 9.01
N LYS A 74 5.71 12.25 9.85
CA LYS A 74 5.63 12.42 11.31
C LYS A 74 6.89 11.96 12.07
N TYR A 75 7.81 11.27 11.40
CA TYR A 75 9.02 10.72 11.99
C TYR A 75 10.24 11.32 11.28
N GLY A 76 11.28 11.58 12.04
CA GLY A 76 12.56 12.13 11.56
C GLY A 76 13.75 11.35 12.13
N LYS A 77 14.97 11.79 11.79
CA LYS A 77 16.21 11.08 12.11
C LYS A 77 16.43 10.80 13.61
N ASP A 78 15.87 11.65 14.46
CA ASP A 78 16.01 11.57 15.92
C ASP A 78 14.82 10.82 16.58
N THR A 79 13.93 10.24 15.77
CA THR A 79 12.78 9.48 16.28
C THR A 79 13.24 8.14 16.86
N MET A 80 12.86 7.88 18.11
CA MET A 80 13.06 6.58 18.75
C MET A 80 11.75 5.80 18.79
N PHE A 81 11.81 4.51 18.44
CA PHE A 81 10.70 3.57 18.54
C PHE A 81 10.88 2.69 19.78
N GLY A 82 9.81 2.04 20.24
CA GLY A 82 9.75 1.28 21.50
C GLY A 82 10.55 -0.02 21.54
N GLY A 83 11.76 -0.05 20.97
CA GLY A 83 12.61 -1.24 20.91
C GLY A 83 11.98 -2.38 20.12
N HIS A 84 12.14 -3.61 20.62
CA HIS A 84 11.74 -4.84 19.92
C HIS A 84 10.22 -5.00 19.73
N GLU A 85 9.39 -4.33 20.54
CA GLU A 85 7.92 -4.40 20.42
C GLU A 85 7.39 -3.55 19.25
N ASP A 86 8.19 -2.61 18.76
CA ASP A 86 7.86 -1.78 17.61
C ASP A 86 8.73 -2.15 16.42
N TYR A 87 8.14 -2.86 15.46
CA TYR A 87 8.85 -3.32 14.25
C TYR A 87 9.55 -2.18 13.48
N ARG A 88 9.11 -0.92 13.63
CA ARG A 88 9.76 0.24 12.99
C ARG A 88 11.20 0.46 13.46
N SER A 89 11.57 -0.03 14.65
CA SER A 89 12.94 0.07 15.20
C SER A 89 13.99 -0.64 14.32
N VAL A 90 13.58 -1.66 13.56
CA VAL A 90 14.48 -2.44 12.67
C VAL A 90 14.24 -2.16 11.19
N MET A 91 13.27 -1.31 10.84
CA MET A 91 12.92 -1.05 9.46
C MET A 91 13.95 -0.13 8.79
N PRO A 92 14.49 -0.48 7.60
CA PRO A 92 15.54 0.28 6.94
C PRO A 92 15.21 1.75 6.71
N GLN A 93 13.95 2.07 6.35
CA GLN A 93 13.56 3.45 6.06
C GLN A 93 13.64 4.39 7.26
N TYR A 94 13.70 3.86 8.49
CA TYR A 94 13.84 4.66 9.71
C TYR A 94 15.28 4.78 10.21
N GLN A 95 16.26 4.19 9.51
CA GLN A 95 17.66 4.44 9.82
C GLN A 95 18.03 5.88 9.44
N PRO A 96 18.87 6.59 10.24
CA PRO A 96 19.17 8.00 10.02
C PRO A 96 19.64 8.32 8.60
N GLU A 97 20.48 7.47 8.01
CA GLU A 97 21.01 7.65 6.65
C GLU A 97 19.90 7.53 5.60
N ASN A 98 18.93 6.65 5.82
CA ASN A 98 17.82 6.45 4.89
C ASN A 98 16.75 7.54 5.04
N ILE A 99 16.58 8.11 6.22
CA ILE A 99 15.74 9.31 6.39
C ILE A 99 16.32 10.47 5.57
N GLU A 100 17.63 10.70 5.65
CA GLU A 100 18.30 11.74 4.88
C GLU A 100 18.22 11.48 3.37
N ARG A 101 18.45 10.23 2.92
CA ARG A 101 18.28 9.84 1.51
C ARG A 101 16.87 10.07 0.97
N ASN A 102 15.86 10.04 1.84
CA ASN A 102 14.46 10.28 1.48
C ASN A 102 13.99 11.70 1.83
N ARG A 103 14.89 12.61 2.22
CA ARG A 103 14.55 13.99 2.62
C ARG A 103 13.76 14.71 1.53
N GLU A 104 14.21 14.62 0.28
CA GLU A 104 13.53 15.26 -0.86
C GLU A 104 12.09 14.76 -1.06
N LEU A 105 11.85 13.45 -0.86
CA LEU A 105 10.50 12.87 -0.93
C LEU A 105 9.60 13.41 0.21
N LEU A 106 10.15 13.50 1.42
CA LEU A 106 9.42 14.04 2.57
C LEU A 106 9.13 15.53 2.39
N GLU A 107 10.09 16.31 1.88
CA GLU A 107 9.93 17.74 1.56
C GLU A 107 8.87 17.95 0.47
N LEU A 108 8.89 17.15 -0.60
CA LEU A 108 7.87 17.15 -1.65
C LEU A 108 6.47 16.96 -1.05
N LEU A 109 6.30 15.91 -0.25
CA LEU A 109 5.02 15.62 0.40
C LEU A 109 4.56 16.76 1.32
N GLN A 110 5.47 17.36 2.09
CA GLN A 110 5.15 18.47 2.99
C GLN A 110 4.77 19.73 2.23
N ASN A 111 5.49 20.08 1.16
CA ASN A 111 5.22 21.28 0.37
C ASN A 111 3.90 21.15 -0.38
N THR A 112 3.65 20.02 -1.05
CA THR A 112 2.36 19.76 -1.71
C THR A 112 1.21 19.74 -0.71
N ALA A 113 1.43 19.18 0.49
CA ALA A 113 0.41 19.17 1.55
C ALA A 113 0.04 20.60 1.98
N LYS A 114 1.02 21.50 2.15
CA LYS A 114 0.77 22.93 2.45
C LYS A 114 -0.02 23.61 1.32
N GLU A 115 0.39 23.42 0.07
CA GLU A 115 -0.28 24.02 -1.09
C GLU A 115 -1.74 23.57 -1.24
N LYS A 116 -2.04 22.33 -0.84
CA LYS A 116 -3.37 21.73 -0.96
C LYS A 116 -4.21 21.79 0.31
N ASN A 117 -3.72 22.46 1.37
CA ASN A 117 -4.34 22.46 2.69
C ASN A 117 -4.71 21.05 3.18
N ALA A 118 -3.75 20.13 3.05
CA ALA A 118 -3.88 18.72 3.37
C ALA A 118 -2.71 18.24 4.25
N THR A 119 -2.72 16.97 4.65
CA THR A 119 -1.60 16.30 5.32
C THR A 119 -0.73 15.54 4.32
N SER A 120 0.56 15.33 4.62
CA SER A 120 1.43 14.48 3.80
C SER A 120 0.86 13.07 3.59
N ALA A 121 0.17 12.52 4.59
CA ALA A 121 -0.53 11.25 4.47
C ALA A 121 -1.65 11.29 3.42
N GLN A 122 -2.49 12.34 3.42
CA GLN A 122 -3.53 12.52 2.40
C GLN A 122 -2.92 12.69 1.01
N ILE A 123 -1.82 13.44 0.86
CA ILE A 123 -1.12 13.56 -0.43
C ILE A 123 -0.60 12.21 -0.91
N SER A 124 0.05 11.43 -0.04
CA SER A 124 0.56 10.09 -0.38
C SER A 124 -0.56 9.14 -0.80
N LEU A 125 -1.73 9.19 -0.15
CA LEU A 125 -2.89 8.37 -0.51
C LEU A 125 -3.54 8.85 -1.81
N ALA A 126 -3.68 10.17 -2.00
CA ALA A 126 -4.22 10.74 -3.23
C ALA A 126 -3.37 10.40 -4.45
N TRP A 127 -2.04 10.50 -4.34
CA TRP A 127 -1.11 10.05 -5.39
C TRP A 127 -1.35 8.60 -5.82
N MET A 128 -1.64 7.73 -4.85
CA MET A 128 -1.88 6.32 -5.08
C MET A 128 -3.22 6.07 -5.77
N LEU A 129 -4.29 6.73 -5.30
CA LEU A 129 -5.62 6.66 -5.88
C LEU A 129 -5.64 7.18 -7.34
N CYS A 130 -4.76 8.11 -7.69
CA CYS A 130 -4.62 8.60 -9.06
C CYS A 130 -3.91 7.62 -10.02
N LYS A 131 -3.41 6.47 -9.56
CA LYS A 131 -2.66 5.53 -10.41
C LYS A 131 -3.55 4.74 -11.33
N LYS A 132 -4.60 4.13 -10.77
CA LYS A 132 -5.52 3.24 -11.47
C LYS A 132 -6.87 3.28 -10.75
N PRO A 133 -8.00 3.23 -11.48
CA PRO A 133 -9.34 3.29 -10.87
C PRO A 133 -9.69 2.06 -10.03
N TYR A 134 -9.03 0.93 -10.24
CA TYR A 134 -9.25 -0.33 -9.51
C TYR A 134 -8.31 -0.49 -8.30
N LEU A 135 -7.50 0.53 -7.98
CA LEU A 135 -6.54 0.48 -6.89
C LEU A 135 -7.12 1.13 -5.62
N VAL A 136 -7.22 0.35 -4.55
CA VAL A 136 -7.77 0.77 -3.26
C VAL A 136 -6.71 0.61 -2.16
N PRO A 137 -6.21 1.71 -1.55
CA PRO A 137 -5.34 1.63 -0.38
C PRO A 137 -6.10 1.21 0.88
N ILE A 138 -5.43 0.46 1.75
CA ILE A 138 -5.94 0.08 3.08
C ILE A 138 -5.09 0.72 4.20
N PRO A 139 -5.25 2.02 4.49
CA PRO A 139 -4.52 2.68 5.56
C PRO A 139 -4.95 2.13 6.93
N GLY A 140 -3.98 1.70 7.75
CA GLY A 140 -4.25 1.25 9.12
C GLY A 140 -4.33 2.41 10.11
N THR A 141 -5.24 2.31 11.08
CA THR A 141 -5.34 3.25 12.21
C THR A 141 -5.61 2.52 13.54
N ARG A 142 -5.19 3.13 14.65
CA ARG A 142 -5.53 2.72 16.02
C ARG A 142 -6.35 3.80 16.75
N ARG A 143 -6.77 4.86 16.05
CA ARG A 143 -7.46 6.03 16.61
C ARG A 143 -8.64 6.40 15.70
N PRO A 144 -9.86 6.55 16.25
CA PRO A 144 -11.04 6.95 15.47
C PRO A 144 -10.86 8.29 14.75
N GLU A 145 -10.16 9.25 15.34
CA GLU A 145 -9.96 10.59 14.76
C GLU A 145 -9.09 10.62 13.48
N ARG A 146 -8.61 9.45 13.01
CA ARG A 146 -7.81 9.30 11.79
C ARG A 146 -8.55 8.56 10.66
N LEU A 147 -9.81 8.17 10.88
CA LEU A 147 -10.73 7.70 9.84
C LEU A 147 -11.35 8.91 9.13
#